data_AF-A0A9N9XM06-F1
#
_entry.id   AF-A0A9N9XM06-F1
#
_cell.length_a   1.000
_cell.length_b   1.000
_cell.length_c   1.000
_cell.angle_alpha   90.00
_cell.angle_beta   90.00
_cell.angle_gamma   90.00
#
_symmetry.space_group_name_H-M   'P 1'
#
loop_
_entity.id
_entity.type
_entity.pdbx_description
1 polymer ?
#
loop_
_entity_poly.entity_id
_entity_poly.type
_entity_poly.pdbx_seq_one_letter_code
_entity_poly.pdbx_strand_id
1 'polypeptide(L)'
;MATGPKPATTPLELLSGPLPEQPLLSKYYLPIAGGLMGFIAVVGANYITRRPMFSGIQRHVAGAAAMAGITYIVDNYRNDYYAEKDAVLRHYIQLHPEDFPPFDRKQYKDVLEPWTPIRNN
;
A
#
# COMPACT_ATOMS: atom_id res chain seq x y z
N MET A 1 -28.54 -6.82 -20.74
CA MET A 1 -27.64 -7.69 -19.96
C MET A 1 -26.48 -6.82 -19.50
N ALA A 2 -26.19 -6.77 -18.19
CA ALA A 2 -25.12 -5.89 -17.69
C ALA A 2 -23.75 -6.40 -18.17
N THR A 3 -23.07 -5.60 -18.99
CA THR A 3 -21.76 -5.89 -19.61
C THR A 3 -20.59 -5.55 -18.67
N GLY A 4 -20.80 -5.68 -17.36
CA GLY A 4 -19.75 -5.44 -16.35
C GLY A 4 -18.92 -6.70 -16.08
N PRO A 5 -17.71 -6.56 -15.51
CA PRO A 5 -16.93 -7.71 -15.07
C PRO A 5 -17.76 -8.56 -14.09
N LYS A 6 -17.75 -9.87 -14.29
CA LYS A 6 -18.45 -10.79 -13.38
C LYS A 6 -17.84 -10.66 -11.98
N PRO A 7 -18.65 -10.43 -10.94
CA PRO A 7 -18.14 -10.35 -9.58
C PRO A 7 -17.60 -11.71 -9.15
N ALA A 8 -16.41 -11.74 -8.53
CA ALA A 8 -15.83 -12.96 -7.98
C ALA A 8 -16.78 -13.60 -6.96
N THR A 9 -16.93 -14.92 -7.03
CA THR A 9 -17.83 -15.72 -6.17
C THR A 9 -17.06 -16.55 -5.13
N THR A 10 -15.77 -16.77 -5.39
CA THR A 10 -14.86 -17.50 -4.50
C THR A 10 -13.68 -16.60 -4.10
N PRO A 11 -13.05 -16.82 -2.93
CA PRO A 11 -11.86 -16.08 -2.55
C PRO A 11 -10.69 -16.28 -3.54
N LEU A 12 -10.58 -17.48 -4.13
CA LEU A 12 -9.52 -17.77 -5.10
C LEU A 12 -9.67 -16.92 -6.36
N GLU A 13 -10.87 -16.81 -6.91
CA GLU A 13 -11.15 -15.98 -8.10
C GLU A 13 -10.84 -14.50 -7.86
N LEU A 14 -11.11 -14.01 -6.65
CA LEU A 14 -10.76 -12.64 -6.24
C LEU A 14 -9.23 -12.43 -6.19
N LEU A 15 -8.49 -13.42 -5.70
CA LEU A 15 -7.05 -13.33 -5.48
C LEU A 15 -6.21 -13.70 -6.72
N SER A 16 -6.77 -14.44 -7.67
CA SER A 16 -6.10 -14.90 -8.89
C SER A 16 -6.33 -13.98 -10.10
N GLY A 17 -7.17 -12.96 -9.96
CA GLY A 17 -7.44 -12.00 -11.03
C GLY A 17 -6.20 -11.20 -11.45
N PRO A 18 -6.19 -10.62 -12.66
CA PRO A 18 -5.10 -9.76 -13.09
C PRO A 18 -4.98 -8.58 -12.12
N LEU A 19 -3.83 -8.46 -11.46
CA LEU A 19 -3.54 -7.32 -10.59
C LEU A 19 -3.40 -6.07 -11.48
N PRO A 20 -4.09 -4.97 -11.15
CA PRO A 20 -3.87 -3.72 -11.85
C PRO A 20 -2.42 -3.29 -11.68
N GLU A 21 -1.81 -2.76 -12.75
CA GLU A 21 -0.47 -2.20 -12.67
C GLU A 21 -0.44 -1.08 -11.61
N GLN A 22 0.53 -1.12 -10.71
CA GLN A 22 0.61 -0.14 -9.65
C GLN A 22 0.93 1.24 -10.25
N PRO A 23 0.23 2.32 -9.82
CA PRO A 23 0.55 3.65 -10.30
C PRO A 23 1.97 4.03 -9.88
N LEU A 24 2.65 4.82 -10.71
CA LEU A 24 4.05 5.23 -10.49
C LEU A 24 4.29 5.82 -9.09
N LEU A 25 3.33 6.58 -8.57
CA LEU A 25 3.40 7.16 -7.23
C LEU A 25 3.48 6.06 -6.16
N SER A 26 2.68 5.00 -6.27
CA SER A 26 2.70 3.87 -5.33
C SER A 26 4.03 3.15 -5.37
N LYS A 27 4.58 2.96 -6.57
CA LYS A 27 5.85 2.25 -6.78
C LYS A 27 7.07 2.97 -6.19
N TYR A 28 7.06 4.31 -6.18
CA TYR A 28 8.21 5.10 -5.72
C TYR A 28 7.94 5.90 -4.43
N TYR A 29 6.80 5.67 -3.79
CA TYR A 29 6.39 6.44 -2.61
C TYR A 29 7.43 6.38 -1.50
N LEU A 30 7.88 5.18 -1.11
CA LEU A 30 8.83 5.00 -0.01
C LEU A 30 10.21 5.60 -0.28
N PRO A 31 10.85 5.38 -1.45
CA PRO A 31 12.08 6.07 -1.82
C PRO A 31 11.97 7.60 -1.82
N ILE A 32 10.88 8.16 -2.34
CA ILE A 32 10.65 9.62 -2.37
C ILE A 32 10.49 10.16 -0.95
N ALA A 33 9.65 9.51 -0.13
CA ALA A 33 9.46 9.90 1.26
C ALA A 33 10.75 9.78 2.08
N GLY A 34 11.53 8.72 1.86
CA GLY A 34 12.86 8.53 2.44
C GLY A 34 13.83 9.64 2.05
N GLY A 35 13.89 10.00 0.77
CA GLY A 35 14.72 11.10 0.29
C GLY A 35 14.37 12.45 0.93
N LEU A 36 13.08 12.76 1.03
CA LEU A 36 12.60 13.97 1.73
C LEU A 36 12.98 13.93 3.22
N MET A 37 12.82 12.78 3.88
CA MET A 37 13.20 12.60 5.29
C MET A 37 14.70 12.81 5.49
N GLY A 38 15.55 12.27 4.61
CA GLY A 38 16.99 12.47 4.64
C GLY A 38 17.38 13.94 4.45
N PHE A 39 16.71 14.65 3.54
CA PHE A 39 16.90 16.09 3.36
C PHE A 39 16.54 16.88 4.63
N ILE A 40 15.36 16.61 5.20
CA ILE A 40 14.86 17.27 6.42
C ILE A 40 15.77 16.97 7.61
N ALA A 41 16.29 15.75 7.72
CA ALA A 41 17.23 15.38 8.78
C ALA A 41 18.51 16.24 8.74
N VAL A 42 19.04 16.53 7.55
CA VAL A 42 20.22 17.41 7.39
C VAL A 42 19.88 18.86 7.74
N VAL A 43 18.70 19.36 7.33
CA VAL A 43 18.21 20.68 7.74
C VAL A 43 18.12 20.78 9.26
N GLY A 44 17.53 19.78 9.91
CA GLY A 44 17.42 19.69 11.37
C GLY A 44 18.79 19.64 12.06
N ALA A 45 19.73 18.87 11.51
CA ALA A 45 21.09 18.80 12.04
C ALA A 45 21.83 20.15 11.95
N ASN A 46 21.67 20.87 10.83
CA ASN A 46 22.21 22.22 10.68
C ASN A 46 21.59 23.19 11.69
N TYR A 47 20.27 23.14 11.87
CA TYR A 47 19.54 23.95 12.85
C TYR A 47 20.03 23.71 14.29
N ILE A 48 20.12 22.45 14.72
CA ILE A 48 20.58 22.06 16.06
C ILE A 48 22.03 22.50 16.31
N THR A 49 22.89 22.41 15.28
CA THR A 49 24.30 22.83 15.38
C THR A 49 24.52 24.33 15.20
N ARG A 50 23.44 25.14 15.19
CA ARG A 50 23.45 26.59 15.00
C ARG A 50 24.16 27.03 13.70
N ARG A 51 24.02 26.21 12.65
CA ARG A 51 24.50 26.51 11.30
C ARG A 51 23.31 26.99 10.45
N PRO A 52 23.54 27.79 9.40
CA PRO A 52 22.49 28.12 8.44
C PRO A 52 21.85 26.84 7.88
N MET A 53 20.52 26.78 7.84
CA MET A 53 19.76 25.56 7.53
C MET A 53 20.18 24.88 6.23
N PHE A 54 20.51 25.67 5.21
CA PHE A 54 20.92 25.19 3.88
C PHE A 54 22.45 25.19 3.67
N SER A 55 23.24 25.26 4.74
CA SER A 55 24.71 25.23 4.65
C SER A 55 25.21 23.86 4.18
N GLY A 56 26.06 23.87 3.16
CA GLY A 56 26.67 22.66 2.60
C GLY A 56 25.66 21.81 1.83
N ILE A 57 25.20 22.30 0.68
CA ILE A 57 24.17 21.65 -0.17
C ILE A 57 24.49 20.19 -0.50
N GLN A 58 25.77 19.84 -0.65
CA GLN A 58 26.23 18.48 -0.88
C GLN A 58 25.80 17.51 0.23
N ARG A 59 25.69 17.97 1.48
CA ARG A 59 25.22 17.15 2.61
C ARG A 59 23.74 16.85 2.51
N HIS A 60 22.94 17.81 2.05
CA HIS A 60 21.50 17.62 1.84
C HIS A 60 21.25 16.60 0.73
N VAL A 61 21.96 16.74 -0.39
CA VAL A 61 21.89 15.79 -1.52
C VAL A 61 22.34 14.40 -1.08
N ALA A 62 23.46 14.30 -0.35
CA ALA A 62 23.95 13.03 0.17
C ALA A 62 22.97 12.39 1.17
N GLY A 63 22.41 13.16 2.09
CA GLY A 63 21.43 12.68 3.06
C GLY A 63 20.14 12.19 2.40
N ALA A 64 19.64 12.93 1.41
CA ALA A 64 18.48 12.51 0.63
C ALA A 64 18.75 11.22 -0.14
N ALA A 65 19.87 11.14 -0.88
CA ALA A 65 20.23 9.94 -1.64
C ALA A 65 20.43 8.71 -0.74
N ALA A 66 21.10 8.88 0.41
CA ALA A 66 21.33 7.80 1.36
C ALA A 66 20.01 7.25 1.91
N MET A 67 19.12 8.13 2.38
CA MET A 67 17.86 7.69 2.97
C MET A 67 16.90 7.12 1.91
N ALA A 68 16.87 7.69 0.71
CA ALA A 68 16.11 7.12 -0.41
C ALA A 68 16.58 5.69 -0.74
N GLY A 69 17.90 5.46 -0.79
CA GLY A 69 18.48 4.14 -1.02
C GLY A 69 18.14 3.13 0.07
N ILE A 70 18.19 3.54 1.34
CA ILE A 70 17.76 2.70 2.47
C ILE A 70 16.29 2.31 2.31
N THR A 71 15.41 3.29 2.08
CA THR A 71 13.97 3.02 1.95
C THR A 71 13.63 2.19 0.72
N TYR A 72 14.42 2.27 -0.35
CA TYR A 72 14.25 1.40 -1.52
C TYR A 72 14.52 -0.07 -1.20
N ILE A 73 15.60 -0.36 -0.46
CA ILE A 73 15.91 -1.73 -0.02
C ILE A 73 14.82 -2.25 0.92
N VAL A 74 14.36 -1.41 1.86
CA VAL A 74 13.28 -1.74 2.79
C VAL A 74 11.97 -2.01 2.04
N ASP A 75 11.64 -1.21 1.03
CA ASP A 75 10.41 -1.40 0.24
C ASP A 75 10.47 -2.70 -0.56
N ASN A 76 11.60 -3.03 -1.18
CA ASN A 76 11.76 -4.31 -1.87
C ASN A 76 11.57 -5.50 -0.91
N TYR A 77 12.24 -5.49 0.25
CA TYR A 77 12.07 -6.54 1.25
C TYR A 77 10.62 -6.64 1.74
N ARG A 78 9.96 -5.49 1.95
CA ARG A 78 8.54 -5.43 2.32
C ARG A 78 7.65 -6.05 1.24
N ASN A 79 7.90 -5.74 -0.03
CA ASN A 79 7.12 -6.26 -1.15
C ASN A 79 7.31 -7.77 -1.30
N ASP A 80 8.53 -8.27 -1.16
CA ASP A 80 8.83 -9.70 -1.21
C ASP A 80 8.11 -10.45 -0.08
N TYR A 81 8.16 -9.92 1.14
CA TYR A 81 7.46 -10.50 2.29
C TYR A 81 5.94 -10.56 2.08
N TYR A 82 5.33 -9.50 1.56
CA TYR A 82 3.89 -9.51 1.30
C TYR A 82 3.52 -10.41 0.13
N ALA A 83 4.36 -10.51 -0.89
CA ALA A 83 4.17 -11.44 -2.01
C ALA A 83 4.21 -12.89 -1.53
N GLU A 84 5.17 -13.26 -0.68
CA GLU A 84 5.26 -14.59 -0.07
C GLU A 84 4.03 -14.89 0.79
N LYS A 85 3.66 -13.97 1.68
CA LYS A 85 2.47 -14.13 2.53
C LYS A 85 1.20 -14.35 1.71
N ASP A 86 1.02 -13.56 0.64
CA ASP A 86 -0.13 -13.66 -0.25
C ASP A 86 -0.11 -14.97 -1.07
N ALA A 87 1.06 -15.45 -1.48
CA ALA A 87 1.21 -16.77 -2.10
C ALA A 87 0.83 -17.92 -1.15
N VAL A 88 1.28 -17.87 0.10
CA VAL A 88 0.93 -18.86 1.14
C VAL A 88 -0.58 -18.88 1.40
N LEU A 89 -1.21 -17.71 1.52
CA LEU A 89 -2.66 -17.61 1.74
C LEU A 89 -3.45 -18.18 0.56
N ARG A 90 -3.07 -17.86 -0.68
CA ARG A 90 -3.69 -18.46 -1.87
C ARG A 90 -3.56 -19.98 -1.88
N HIS A 91 -2.37 -20.49 -1.58
CA HIS A 91 -2.10 -21.92 -1.53
C HIS A 91 -2.95 -22.62 -0.45
N TYR A 92 -3.09 -22.01 0.73
CA TYR A 92 -3.96 -22.54 1.79
C TYR A 92 -5.43 -22.65 1.35
N ILE A 93 -5.96 -21.61 0.70
CA ILE A 93 -7.34 -21.61 0.18
C ILE A 93 -7.53 -22.70 -0.88
N GLN A 94 -6.51 -22.98 -1.69
CA GLN A 94 -6.55 -24.06 -2.69
C GLN A 94 -6.57 -25.45 -2.06
N LEU A 95 -5.85 -25.64 -0.95
CA LEU A 95 -5.79 -26.92 -0.23
C LEU A 95 -7.05 -27.21 0.59
N HIS A 96 -7.69 -26.17 1.12
CA HIS A 96 -8.84 -26.28 2.01
C HIS A 96 -10.06 -25.50 1.48
N PRO A 97 -10.58 -25.84 0.29
CA PRO A 97 -11.75 -25.14 -0.27
C PRO A 97 -13.00 -25.28 0.62
N GLU A 98 -13.09 -26.32 1.44
CA GLU A 98 -14.18 -26.57 2.40
C GLU A 98 -14.31 -25.47 3.48
N ASP A 99 -13.20 -24.86 3.88
CA ASP A 99 -13.18 -23.78 4.88
C ASP A 99 -13.67 -22.45 4.28
N PHE A 100 -13.71 -22.35 2.95
CA PHE A 100 -14.03 -21.15 2.19
C PHE A 100 -15.21 -21.38 1.24
N PRO A 101 -16.42 -21.66 1.76
CA PRO A 101 -17.59 -21.88 0.93
C PRO A 101 -17.90 -20.64 0.06
N PRO A 102 -18.40 -20.84 -1.18
CA PRO A 102 -18.79 -19.72 -2.03
C PRO A 102 -19.85 -18.84 -1.35
N PHE A 103 -19.65 -17.53 -1.41
CA PHE A 103 -20.63 -16.59 -0.85
C PHE A 103 -21.68 -16.19 -1.91
N ASP A 104 -22.92 -16.02 -1.46
CA ASP A 104 -23.96 -15.43 -2.29
C ASP A 104 -23.95 -13.89 -2.13
N ARG A 105 -23.64 -13.17 -3.22
CA ARG A 105 -23.66 -11.70 -3.22
C ARG A 105 -25.08 -11.19 -3.42
N LYS A 106 -25.75 -10.86 -2.33
CA LYS A 106 -27.06 -10.20 -2.35
C LYS A 106 -26.95 -8.78 -2.92
N GLN A 107 -27.89 -8.39 -3.76
CA GLN A 107 -27.96 -7.00 -4.25
C GLN A 107 -28.53 -6.10 -3.15
N TYR A 108 -28.14 -4.82 -3.13
CA TYR A 108 -28.68 -3.86 -2.16
C TYR A 108 -30.20 -3.73 -2.20
N LYS A 109 -30.84 -4.02 -3.34
CA LYS A 109 -32.31 -4.06 -3.43
C LYS A 109 -32.94 -5.17 -2.57
N ASP A 110 -32.18 -6.22 -2.29
CA ASP A 110 -32.60 -7.41 -1.55
C ASP A 110 -32.16 -7.35 -0.07
N VAL A 111 -31.42 -6.30 0.33
CA VAL A 111 -30.89 -6.10 1.68
C VAL A 111 -31.47 -4.79 2.26
N LEU A 112 -32.26 -4.89 3.32
CA LEU A 112 -32.85 -3.74 4.01
C LEU A 112 -32.09 -3.47 5.30
N GLU A 113 -31.16 -2.51 5.25
CA GLU A 113 -30.45 -2.02 6.44
C GLU A 113 -31.26 -0.91 7.13
N PRO A 114 -31.23 -0.82 8.46
CA PRO A 114 -31.88 0.26 9.19
C PRO A 114 -31.19 1.60 8.86
N TRP A 115 -31.96 2.55 8.33
CA TRP A 115 -31.46 3.90 8.06
C TRP A 115 -31.44 4.74 9.34
N THR A 116 -30.25 5.18 9.74
CA THR A 116 -30.07 6.10 10.89
C THR A 116 -29.81 7.51 10.39
N PRO A 117 -30.76 8.45 10.52
CA PRO A 117 -30.55 9.84 10.09
C PRO A 117 -29.53 10.57 10.96
N ILE A 118 -28.66 11.36 10.33
CA ILE A 118 -27.90 12.40 11.02
C ILE A 118 -28.83 13.62 11.17
N ARG A 119 -29.16 13.97 12.42
CA ARG A 119 -29.96 15.15 12.76
C ARG A 119 -29.04 16.16 13.44
N ASN A 120 -28.94 17.38 12.90
CA ASN A 120 -28.28 18.48 13.59
C ASN A 120 -29.28 19.09 14.60
N ASN A 121 -28.85 19.22 15.85
CA ASN A 121 -29.52 20.02 16.89
C ASN A 121 -28.99 21.44 16.86
#